data_AF-A0A2V1C881-F1
#
_entry.id   AF-A0A2V1C881-F1
#
_cell.length_a   1.000
_cell.length_b   1.000
_cell.length_c   1.000
_cell.angle_alpha   90.00
_cell.angle_beta   90.00
_cell.angle_gamma   90.00
#
_symmetry.space_group_name_H-M   'P 1'
#
loop_
_entity.id
_entity.type
_entity.pdbx_description
1 polymer ?
#
loop_
_entity_poly.entity_id
_entity_poly.type
_entity_poly.pdbx_seq_one_letter_code
_entity_poly.pdbx_strand_id
1 'polypeptide(L)'
;MVSSSKRKFDAFKSIGDAAKPTGAELKAKAVRTVHALDVAALREIAIHAVVCHESQDSRPHRFQIAAKNAAKPPAPAKDFDSYSKSCWHALNTQYKRLSSSNQFEATGEVIAVLESSRQKIIKEAGPGTVWQTRRNALEVLRKICKSIVLCDVQVIRSELMKDGVTLSEFMGTMCKIAKSFSAVEREKYDDEGLLEKIEELKEASDDWEADMPDLEDLLAIFGR
;
A
#
# COMPACT_ATOMS: atom_id res chain seq x y z
N MET A 1 -52.54 18.75 -51.28
CA MET A 1 -52.14 18.78 -49.86
C MET A 1 -51.13 17.67 -49.62
N VAL A 2 -49.84 18.02 -49.51
CA VAL A 2 -48.80 17.10 -49.02
C VAL A 2 -48.01 17.88 -47.97
N SER A 3 -48.04 17.36 -46.75
CA SER A 3 -47.52 17.96 -45.54
C SER A 3 -45.99 17.83 -45.50
N SER A 4 -45.26 18.93 -45.65
CA SER A 4 -43.81 18.97 -45.38
C SER A 4 -43.56 18.91 -43.88
N SER A 5 -43.14 17.73 -43.40
CA SER A 5 -42.72 17.51 -42.02
C SER A 5 -41.42 18.27 -41.74
N LYS A 6 -41.53 19.43 -41.09
CA LYS A 6 -40.40 20.16 -40.50
C LYS A 6 -39.89 19.41 -39.26
N ARG A 7 -39.04 18.40 -39.44
CA ARG A 7 -38.22 17.90 -38.32
C ARG A 7 -37.06 18.87 -38.11
N LYS A 8 -37.08 19.52 -36.95
CA LYS A 8 -36.14 20.55 -36.50
C LYS A 8 -34.72 19.97 -36.42
N PHE A 9 -33.78 20.66 -37.07
CA PHE A 9 -32.34 20.40 -37.08
C PHE A 9 -31.64 20.91 -35.80
N ASP A 10 -32.29 20.80 -34.63
CA ASP A 10 -31.78 21.38 -33.37
C ASP A 10 -30.94 20.39 -32.55
N ALA A 11 -30.84 19.12 -32.95
CA ALA A 11 -30.11 18.10 -32.19
C ALA A 11 -28.57 18.17 -32.33
N PHE A 12 -28.03 19.00 -33.21
CA PHE A 12 -26.57 19.10 -33.41
C PHE A 12 -25.89 20.22 -32.61
N LYS A 13 -26.65 21.07 -31.90
CA LYS A 13 -26.10 22.17 -31.10
C LYS A 13 -25.76 21.82 -29.65
N SER A 14 -26.15 20.64 -29.15
CA SER A 14 -25.98 20.27 -27.74
C SER A 14 -24.72 19.44 -27.43
N ILE A 15 -23.84 19.18 -28.39
CA ILE A 15 -22.57 18.44 -28.16
C ILE A 15 -21.39 19.42 -27.92
N GLY A 16 -21.68 20.71 -27.76
CA GLY A 16 -20.66 21.76 -27.58
C GLY A 16 -20.21 22.00 -26.13
N ASP A 17 -21.00 21.58 -25.13
CA ASP A 17 -20.83 22.01 -23.74
C ASP A 17 -20.33 20.91 -22.78
N ALA A 18 -19.87 19.77 -23.30
CA ALA A 18 -19.11 18.83 -22.47
C ALA A 18 -17.70 19.39 -22.26
N ALA A 19 -17.40 19.83 -21.03
CA ALA A 19 -16.07 20.29 -20.65
C ALA A 19 -15.01 19.28 -21.12
N LYS A 20 -14.08 19.74 -21.97
CA LYS A 20 -13.00 18.90 -22.47
C LYS A 20 -12.21 18.37 -21.27
N PRO A 21 -12.00 17.05 -21.15
CA PRO A 21 -11.28 16.49 -20.03
C PRO A 21 -9.88 17.09 -19.97
N THR A 22 -9.49 17.54 -18.79
CA THR A 22 -8.18 18.11 -18.51
C THR A 22 -7.09 17.06 -18.73
N GLY A 23 -5.85 17.51 -18.97
CA GLY A 23 -4.72 16.59 -19.16
C GLY A 23 -4.49 15.66 -17.96
N ALA A 24 -4.84 16.10 -16.75
CA ALA A 24 -4.78 15.28 -15.53
C ALA A 24 -5.85 14.17 -15.52
N GLU A 25 -7.07 14.46 -15.95
CA GLU A 25 -8.16 13.48 -16.03
C GLU A 25 -7.89 12.42 -17.11
N LEU A 26 -7.35 12.85 -18.25
CA LEU A 26 -6.90 11.93 -19.31
C LEU A 26 -5.79 11.01 -18.83
N LYS A 27 -4.81 11.55 -18.07
CA LYS A 27 -3.72 10.75 -17.48
C LYS A 27 -4.24 9.75 -16.45
N ALA A 28 -5.13 10.16 -15.56
CA ALA A 28 -5.74 9.28 -14.57
C ALA A 28 -6.62 8.19 -15.20
N LYS A 29 -7.31 8.50 -16.30
CA LYS A 29 -8.07 7.52 -17.08
C LYS A 29 -7.13 6.52 -17.78
N ALA A 30 -6.06 7.00 -18.42
CA ALA A 30 -5.07 6.16 -19.08
C ALA A 30 -4.38 5.21 -18.09
N VAL A 31 -3.99 5.70 -16.91
CA VAL A 31 -3.39 4.87 -15.85
C VAL A 31 -4.35 3.76 -15.40
N ARG A 32 -5.62 4.08 -15.17
CA ARG A 32 -6.65 3.08 -14.82
C ARG A 32 -6.84 2.03 -15.92
N THR A 33 -6.85 2.44 -17.18
CA THR A 33 -6.95 1.53 -18.33
C THR A 33 -5.72 0.63 -18.41
N VAL A 34 -4.50 1.17 -18.23
CA VAL A 34 -3.26 0.39 -18.24
C VAL A 34 -3.24 -0.66 -17.13
N HIS A 35 -3.73 -0.33 -15.92
CA HIS A 35 -3.82 -1.28 -14.82
C HIS A 35 -4.85 -2.40 -15.04
N ALA A 36 -5.80 -2.22 -15.96
CA ALA A 36 -6.78 -3.24 -16.30
C ALA A 36 -6.32 -4.18 -17.43
N LEU A 37 -5.18 -3.90 -18.07
CA LEU A 37 -4.63 -4.72 -19.14
C LEU A 37 -3.75 -5.83 -18.58
N ASP A 38 -3.82 -7.00 -19.20
CA ASP A 38 -2.89 -8.09 -18.91
C ASP A 38 -1.48 -7.79 -19.45
N VAL A 39 -0.50 -8.56 -18.97
CA VAL A 39 0.92 -8.38 -19.30
C VAL A 39 1.18 -8.57 -20.79
N ALA A 40 0.41 -9.42 -21.49
CA ALA A 40 0.58 -9.67 -22.91
C ALA A 40 0.11 -8.47 -23.75
N ALA A 41 -1.05 -7.90 -23.42
CA ALA A 41 -1.59 -6.71 -24.05
C ALA A 41 -0.69 -5.49 -23.80
N LEU A 42 -0.16 -5.33 -22.60
CA LEU A 42 0.81 -4.26 -22.30
C LEU A 42 2.11 -4.42 -23.10
N ARG A 43 2.56 -5.65 -23.28
CA ARG A 43 3.76 -5.95 -24.09
C ARG A 43 3.54 -5.61 -25.56
N GLU A 44 2.40 -5.99 -26.13
CA GLU A 44 2.03 -5.67 -27.52
C GLU A 44 1.89 -4.16 -27.74
N ILE A 45 1.22 -3.45 -26.82
CA ILE A 45 1.08 -1.99 -26.89
C ILE A 45 2.45 -1.30 -26.79
N ALA A 46 3.34 -1.79 -25.92
CA ALA A 46 4.69 -1.25 -25.80
C ALA A 46 5.51 -1.50 -27.08
N ILE A 47 5.40 -2.68 -27.69
CA ILE A 47 6.05 -2.99 -28.97
C ILE A 47 5.51 -2.08 -30.08
N HIS A 48 4.18 -1.97 -30.20
CA HIS A 48 3.53 -1.15 -31.22
C HIS A 48 3.86 0.33 -31.07
N ALA A 49 3.86 0.86 -29.84
CA ALA A 49 4.21 2.26 -29.58
C ALA A 49 5.65 2.58 -30.03
N VAL A 50 6.59 1.66 -29.81
CA VAL A 50 7.98 1.82 -30.24
C VAL A 50 8.14 1.68 -31.76
N VAL A 51 7.38 0.78 -32.40
CA VAL A 51 7.40 0.59 -33.86
C VAL A 51 6.80 1.79 -34.59
N CYS A 52 5.71 2.35 -34.07
CA CYS A 52 4.90 3.33 -34.80
C CYS A 52 5.23 4.81 -34.49
N HIS A 53 5.84 5.14 -33.35
CA HIS A 53 6.01 6.54 -32.93
C HIS A 53 7.44 7.06 -32.77
N GLU A 54 8.51 6.25 -32.96
CA GLU A 54 9.89 6.73 -32.80
C GLU A 54 10.64 6.90 -34.15
N SER A 55 11.31 8.05 -34.28
CA SER A 55 12.36 8.29 -35.28
C SER A 55 13.47 7.24 -35.15
N GLN A 56 14.01 6.77 -36.28
CA GLN A 56 14.95 5.64 -36.36
C GLN A 56 16.22 5.77 -35.47
N ASP A 57 16.62 7.00 -35.10
CA ASP A 57 17.89 7.27 -34.41
C ASP A 57 17.92 6.96 -32.90
N SER A 58 16.78 7.01 -32.19
CA SER A 58 16.74 6.80 -30.72
C SER A 58 16.43 5.36 -30.29
N ARG A 59 15.98 4.53 -31.24
CA ARG A 59 15.63 3.11 -31.04
C ARG A 59 16.74 2.31 -30.35
N PRO A 60 17.99 2.25 -30.85
CA PRO A 60 18.97 1.32 -30.32
C PRO A 60 19.32 1.58 -28.85
N HIS A 61 19.40 2.84 -28.41
CA HIS A 61 19.80 3.17 -27.04
C HIS A 61 18.74 2.76 -26.01
N ARG A 62 17.45 2.97 -26.29
CA ARG A 62 16.36 2.62 -25.36
C ARG A 62 16.11 1.13 -25.30
N PHE A 63 16.21 0.41 -26.43
CA PHE A 63 16.20 -1.06 -26.42
C PHE A 63 17.36 -1.63 -25.62
N GLN A 64 18.55 -1.04 -25.71
CA GLN A 64 19.70 -1.48 -24.92
C GLN A 64 19.50 -1.22 -23.42
N ILE A 65 18.92 -0.09 -23.03
CA ILE A 65 18.60 0.20 -21.63
C ILE A 65 17.50 -0.76 -21.12
N ALA A 66 16.45 -0.98 -21.90
CA ALA A 66 15.37 -1.90 -21.55
C ALA A 66 15.88 -3.35 -21.46
N ALA A 67 16.69 -3.80 -22.41
CA ALA A 67 17.32 -5.11 -22.39
C ALA A 67 18.31 -5.26 -21.22
N LYS A 68 19.11 -4.23 -20.92
CA LYS A 68 19.99 -4.22 -19.74
C LYS A 68 19.21 -4.25 -18.43
N ASN A 69 18.05 -3.59 -18.36
CA ASN A 69 17.20 -3.62 -17.18
C ASN A 69 16.44 -4.94 -17.05
N ALA A 70 16.01 -5.55 -18.16
CA ALA A 70 15.37 -6.87 -18.19
C ALA A 70 16.37 -8.02 -17.91
N ALA A 71 17.65 -7.83 -18.22
CA ALA A 71 18.72 -8.77 -17.92
C ALA A 71 19.26 -8.66 -16.49
N LYS A 72 18.88 -7.62 -15.73
CA LYS A 72 19.23 -7.58 -14.30
C LYS A 72 18.37 -8.60 -13.56
N PRO A 73 18.98 -9.47 -12.73
CA PRO A 73 18.20 -10.34 -11.87
C PRO A 73 17.29 -9.47 -11.00
N PRO A 74 16.04 -9.92 -10.74
CA PRO A 74 15.14 -9.21 -9.84
C PRO A 74 15.85 -8.98 -8.51
N ALA A 75 15.72 -7.78 -7.96
CA ALA A 75 16.31 -7.47 -6.66
C ALA A 75 15.83 -8.51 -5.64
N PRO A 76 16.72 -8.98 -4.74
CA PRO A 76 16.34 -9.95 -3.73
C PRO A 76 15.21 -9.39 -2.87
N ALA A 77 14.38 -10.30 -2.35
CA ALA A 77 13.37 -9.94 -1.38
C ALA A 77 14.02 -9.26 -0.17
N LYS A 78 13.40 -8.19 0.30
CA LYS A 78 13.86 -7.48 1.50
C LYS A 78 13.29 -8.14 2.74
N ASP A 79 14.10 -8.13 3.80
CA ASP A 79 13.71 -8.60 5.12
C ASP A 79 13.64 -7.42 6.11
N PHE A 80 12.50 -7.31 6.78
CA PHE A 80 12.17 -6.25 7.72
C PHE A 80 12.13 -6.73 9.18
N ASP A 81 12.49 -7.99 9.47
CA ASP A 81 12.36 -8.59 10.80
C ASP A 81 13.12 -7.82 11.90
N SER A 82 14.25 -7.19 11.54
CA SER A 82 15.02 -6.33 12.44
C SER A 82 14.21 -5.16 13.00
N TYR A 83 13.27 -4.60 12.23
CA TYR A 83 12.38 -3.54 12.70
C TYR A 83 11.42 -4.05 13.78
N SER A 84 10.83 -5.24 13.61
CA SER A 84 9.95 -5.80 14.64
C SER A 84 10.68 -6.03 15.96
N LYS A 85 11.92 -6.54 15.91
CA LYS A 85 12.79 -6.74 17.07
C LYS A 85 13.15 -5.42 17.76
N SER A 86 13.49 -4.41 16.98
CA SER A 86 13.82 -3.07 17.50
C SER A 86 12.62 -2.44 18.19
N CYS A 87 11.44 -2.49 17.58
CA CYS A 87 10.20 -1.97 18.17
C CYS A 87 9.85 -2.73 19.46
N TRP A 88 9.92 -4.06 19.43
CA TRP A 88 9.67 -4.88 20.60
C TRP A 88 10.61 -4.55 21.76
N HIS A 89 11.91 -4.36 21.48
CA HIS A 89 12.90 -3.97 22.48
C HIS A 89 12.59 -2.60 23.08
N ALA A 90 12.26 -1.62 22.25
CA ALA A 90 11.91 -0.27 22.69
C ALA A 90 10.66 -0.28 23.60
N LEU A 91 9.64 -1.06 23.23
CA LEU A 91 8.39 -1.18 23.98
C LEU A 91 8.58 -1.92 25.32
N ASN A 92 9.28 -3.05 25.33
CA ASN A 92 9.17 -4.02 26.42
C ASN A 92 10.40 -4.09 27.33
N THR A 93 11.59 -3.72 26.86
CA THR A 93 12.83 -3.98 27.61
C THR A 93 13.64 -2.73 27.90
N GLN A 94 13.73 -1.79 26.94
CA GLN A 94 14.65 -0.66 27.00
C GLN A 94 14.42 0.25 28.21
N TYR A 95 13.16 0.53 28.53
CA TYR A 95 12.77 1.48 29.58
C TYR A 95 12.09 0.83 30.79
N LYS A 96 12.01 -0.51 30.81
CA LYS A 96 11.27 -1.27 31.83
C LYS A 96 11.73 -0.99 33.27
N ARG A 97 13.02 -0.68 33.47
CA ARG A 97 13.62 -0.42 34.80
C ARG A 97 13.54 1.05 35.23
N LEU A 98 13.01 1.94 34.40
CA LEU A 98 12.85 3.34 34.75
C LEU A 98 11.64 3.55 35.67
N SER A 99 11.64 4.65 36.41
CA SER A 99 10.46 5.11 37.15
C SER A 99 9.33 5.49 36.19
N SER A 100 8.08 5.49 36.64
CA SER A 100 6.93 5.83 35.80
C SER A 100 7.04 7.21 35.15
N SER A 101 7.57 8.21 35.87
CA SER A 101 7.83 9.55 35.29
C SER A 101 8.86 9.50 34.16
N ASN A 102 9.92 8.73 34.33
CA ASN A 102 10.95 8.61 33.28
C ASN A 102 10.48 7.71 32.12
N GLN A 103 9.58 6.76 32.37
CA GLN A 103 8.93 5.97 31.31
C GLN A 103 8.02 6.86 30.45
N PHE A 104 7.30 7.79 31.07
CA PHE A 104 6.48 8.77 30.35
C PHE A 104 7.33 9.64 29.40
N GLU A 105 8.44 10.20 29.89
CA GLU A 105 9.38 10.96 29.04
C GLU A 105 9.95 10.09 27.91
N ALA A 106 10.27 8.82 28.19
CA ALA A 106 10.80 7.88 27.21
C ALA A 106 9.78 7.46 26.13
N THR A 107 8.46 7.66 26.34
CA THR A 107 7.43 7.33 25.34
C THR A 107 7.69 8.02 24.01
N GLY A 108 8.19 9.27 24.02
CA GLY A 108 8.53 9.99 22.78
C GLY A 108 9.61 9.29 21.96
N GLU A 109 10.60 8.68 22.61
CA GLU A 109 11.65 7.89 21.93
C GLU A 109 11.08 6.59 21.35
N VAL A 110 10.17 5.94 22.07
CA VAL A 110 9.47 4.74 21.58
C VAL A 110 8.65 5.07 20.33
N ILE A 111 7.86 6.15 20.35
CA ILE A 111 7.09 6.61 19.19
C ILE A 111 8.02 6.87 18.00
N ALA A 112 9.17 7.51 18.22
CA ALA A 112 10.13 7.78 17.15
C ALA A 112 10.69 6.49 16.51
N VAL A 113 10.95 5.45 17.31
CA VAL A 113 11.40 4.13 16.82
C VAL A 113 10.29 3.46 15.99
N LEU A 114 9.05 3.47 16.49
CA LEU A 114 7.89 2.92 15.79
C LEU A 114 7.70 3.61 14.43
N GLU A 115 7.69 4.94 14.44
CA GLU A 115 7.45 5.74 13.24
C GLU A 115 8.57 5.59 12.21
N SER A 116 9.84 5.67 12.65
CA SER A 116 10.98 5.46 11.76
C SER A 116 10.94 4.08 11.10
N SER A 117 10.56 3.06 11.87
CA SER A 117 10.43 1.69 11.36
C SER A 117 9.31 1.59 10.32
N ARG A 118 8.12 2.11 10.64
CA ARG A 118 6.96 2.15 9.71
C ARG A 118 7.32 2.84 8.40
N GLN A 119 7.92 4.03 8.46
CA GLN A 119 8.31 4.82 7.29
C GLN A 119 9.34 4.12 6.41
N LYS A 120 10.34 3.45 7.02
CA LYS A 120 11.34 2.69 6.27
C LYS A 120 10.71 1.47 5.59
N ILE A 121 9.83 0.75 6.27
CA ILE A 121 9.13 -0.41 5.71
C ILE A 121 8.30 0.01 4.48
N ILE A 122 7.42 1.02 4.61
CA ILE A 122 6.53 1.41 3.50
C ILE A 122 7.29 2.00 2.31
N LYS A 123 8.38 2.74 2.56
CA LYS A 123 9.26 3.26 1.51
C LYS A 123 9.85 2.13 0.67
N GLU A 124 10.13 0.99 1.30
CA GLU A 124 10.79 -0.14 0.67
C GLU A 124 9.85 -1.23 0.17
N ALA A 125 8.59 -1.23 0.61
CA ALA A 125 7.54 -2.20 0.25
C ALA A 125 6.48 -1.62 -0.71
N GLY A 126 6.90 -0.75 -1.62
CA GLY A 126 5.98 -0.12 -2.58
C GLY A 126 5.39 -1.08 -3.63
N PRO A 127 4.39 -0.62 -4.42
CA PRO A 127 3.69 -1.45 -5.42
C PRO A 127 4.59 -2.04 -6.53
N GLY A 128 5.77 -1.45 -6.77
CA GLY A 128 6.73 -1.94 -7.77
C GLY A 128 7.70 -3.00 -7.26
N THR A 129 7.58 -3.46 -6.01
CA THR A 129 8.51 -4.43 -5.42
C THR A 129 8.08 -5.87 -5.66
N VAL A 130 8.95 -6.83 -5.33
CA VAL A 130 8.61 -8.26 -5.42
C VAL A 130 7.60 -8.62 -4.32
N TRP A 131 6.70 -9.57 -4.62
CA TRP A 131 5.66 -10.02 -3.70
C TRP A 131 6.19 -10.34 -2.29
N GLN A 132 7.31 -11.08 -2.23
CA GLN A 132 7.94 -11.51 -0.98
C GLN A 132 8.28 -10.32 -0.05
N THR A 133 8.75 -9.20 -0.63
CA THR A 133 9.06 -7.98 0.11
C THR A 133 7.79 -7.40 0.74
N ARG A 134 6.72 -7.27 -0.04
CA ARG A 134 5.47 -6.71 0.48
C ARG A 134 4.79 -7.64 1.50
N ARG A 135 4.83 -8.95 1.26
CA ARG A 135 4.34 -9.98 2.20
C ARG A 135 5.11 -9.95 3.52
N ASN A 136 6.44 -9.85 3.49
CA ASN A 136 7.26 -9.69 4.70
C ASN A 136 6.96 -8.37 5.42
N ALA A 137 6.79 -7.26 4.68
CA ALA A 137 6.44 -5.97 5.25
C ALA A 137 5.10 -6.00 6.01
N LEU A 138 4.06 -6.59 5.41
CA LEU A 138 2.74 -6.69 6.04
C LEU A 138 2.79 -7.52 7.33
N GLU A 139 3.49 -8.65 7.31
CA GLU A 139 3.69 -9.50 8.49
C GLU A 139 4.48 -8.78 9.60
N VAL A 140 5.52 -8.02 9.25
CA VAL A 140 6.31 -7.25 10.22
C VAL A 140 5.49 -6.13 10.84
N LEU A 141 4.69 -5.40 10.05
CA LEU A 141 3.80 -4.37 10.58
C LEU A 141 2.75 -4.97 11.52
N ARG A 142 2.15 -6.12 11.17
CA ARG A 142 1.24 -6.87 12.06
C ARG A 142 1.89 -7.22 13.39
N LYS A 143 3.14 -7.72 13.37
CA LYS A 143 3.90 -8.03 14.60
C LYS A 143 4.17 -6.78 15.44
N ILE A 144 4.47 -5.64 14.83
CA ILE A 144 4.65 -4.38 15.55
C ILE A 144 3.33 -3.94 16.20
N CYS A 145 2.20 -3.99 15.49
CA CYS A 145 0.89 -3.69 16.05
C CYS A 145 0.58 -4.56 17.27
N LYS A 146 0.77 -5.89 17.14
CA LYS A 146 0.61 -6.83 18.26
C LYS A 146 1.53 -6.49 19.44
N SER A 147 2.75 -6.04 19.18
CA SER A 147 3.70 -5.65 20.23
C SER A 147 3.29 -4.36 20.94
N ILE A 148 2.66 -3.41 20.24
CA ILE A 148 2.11 -2.18 20.84
C ILE A 148 0.96 -2.55 21.78
N VAL A 149 0.02 -3.35 21.29
CA VAL A 149 -1.16 -3.78 22.05
C VAL A 149 -0.76 -4.57 23.30
N LEU A 150 0.22 -5.48 23.17
CA LEU A 150 0.74 -6.33 24.25
C LEU A 150 1.94 -5.70 25.00
N CYS A 151 2.11 -4.38 24.96
CA CYS A 151 3.25 -3.73 25.61
C CYS A 151 3.22 -3.95 27.14
N ASP A 152 4.30 -4.52 27.67
CA ASP A 152 4.44 -4.85 29.10
C ASP A 152 4.53 -3.60 30.00
N VAL A 153 5.08 -2.51 29.47
CA VAL A 153 5.34 -1.27 30.22
C VAL A 153 4.09 -0.40 30.20
N GLN A 154 3.26 -0.52 31.25
CA GLN A 154 1.92 0.09 31.31
C GLN A 154 1.88 1.59 31.01
N VAL A 155 2.85 2.38 31.50
CA VAL A 155 2.92 3.82 31.22
C VAL A 155 3.12 4.11 29.73
N ILE A 156 3.96 3.32 29.06
CA ILE A 156 4.20 3.46 27.63
C ILE A 156 2.97 3.01 26.85
N ARG A 157 2.38 1.87 27.23
CA ARG A 157 1.15 1.34 26.62
C ARG A 157 0.02 2.37 26.70
N SER A 158 -0.22 2.94 27.88
CA SER A 158 -1.32 3.90 28.08
C SER A 158 -1.18 5.13 27.21
N GLU A 159 0.04 5.65 27.02
CA GLU A 159 0.27 6.79 26.15
C GLU A 159 0.14 6.43 24.66
N LEU A 160 0.62 5.26 24.23
CA LEU A 160 0.51 4.81 22.83
C LEU A 160 -0.93 4.51 22.40
N MET A 161 -1.77 4.04 23.33
CA MET A 161 -3.16 3.67 23.06
C MET A 161 -4.17 4.79 23.36
N LYS A 162 -3.73 5.92 23.94
CA LYS A 162 -4.61 6.97 24.47
C LYS A 162 -5.59 7.56 23.45
N ASP A 163 -5.15 7.71 22.21
CA ASP A 163 -5.91 8.34 21.13
C ASP A 163 -6.11 7.44 19.90
N GLY A 164 -5.64 6.19 19.96
CA GLY A 164 -5.66 5.24 18.84
C GLY A 164 -4.83 5.65 17.62
N VAL A 165 -4.15 6.81 17.63
CA VAL A 165 -3.50 7.38 16.44
C VAL A 165 -2.36 6.48 15.99
N THR A 166 -1.53 6.02 16.92
CA THR A 166 -0.38 5.18 16.60
C THR A 166 -0.82 3.92 15.83
N LEU A 167 -1.78 3.17 16.35
CA LEU A 167 -2.24 1.93 15.71
C LEU A 167 -3.00 2.20 14.41
N SER A 168 -3.80 3.26 14.34
CA SER A 168 -4.46 3.70 13.10
C SER A 168 -3.44 3.99 11.98
N GLU A 169 -2.34 4.69 12.25
CA GLU A 169 -1.32 4.96 11.24
C GLU A 169 -0.65 3.69 10.71
N PHE A 170 -0.44 2.69 11.58
CA PHE A 170 0.05 1.39 11.17
C PHE A 170 -0.99 0.65 10.32
N MET A 171 -2.27 0.63 10.71
CA MET A 171 -3.34 0.03 9.91
C MET A 171 -3.43 0.67 8.53
N GLY A 172 -3.45 2.00 8.44
CA GLY A 172 -3.44 2.72 7.18
C GLY A 172 -2.22 2.37 6.29
N THR A 173 -1.07 2.07 6.90
CA THR A 173 0.13 1.59 6.18
C THR A 173 -0.05 0.15 5.68
N MET A 174 -0.58 -0.73 6.52
CA MET A 174 -0.90 -2.11 6.15
C MET A 174 -1.92 -2.16 5.01
N CYS A 175 -2.97 -1.33 5.05
CA CYS A 175 -3.95 -1.17 3.99
C CYS A 175 -3.32 -0.75 2.66
N LYS A 176 -2.36 0.18 2.69
CA LYS A 176 -1.62 0.61 1.47
C LYS A 176 -0.84 -0.56 0.85
N ILE A 177 -0.20 -1.39 1.68
CA ILE A 177 0.55 -2.56 1.22
C ILE A 177 -0.42 -3.63 0.67
N ALA A 178 -1.48 -3.95 1.41
CA ALA A 178 -2.48 -4.94 0.99
C ALA A 178 -3.17 -4.54 -0.32
N LYS A 179 -3.51 -3.26 -0.50
CA LYS A 179 -4.06 -2.72 -1.76
C LYS A 179 -3.12 -2.89 -2.95
N SER A 180 -1.81 -3.01 -2.72
CA SER A 180 -0.82 -3.23 -3.76
C SER A 180 -0.66 -4.70 -4.18
N PHE A 181 -1.28 -5.64 -3.46
CA PHE A 181 -1.38 -7.03 -3.90
C PHE A 181 -2.39 -7.17 -5.03
N SER A 182 -2.02 -7.94 -6.05
CA SER A 182 -2.94 -8.54 -7.01
C SER A 182 -3.83 -9.60 -6.34
N ALA A 183 -4.92 -10.00 -7.02
CA ALA A 183 -5.83 -11.02 -6.48
C ALA A 183 -5.11 -12.35 -6.17
N VAL A 184 -4.25 -12.82 -7.06
CA VAL A 184 -3.46 -14.05 -6.88
C VAL A 184 -2.51 -13.94 -5.69
N GLU A 185 -1.93 -12.77 -5.47
CA GLU A 185 -1.04 -12.54 -4.32
C GLU A 185 -1.79 -12.49 -2.98
N ARG A 186 -3.07 -12.09 -2.99
CA ARG A 186 -3.94 -12.11 -1.79
C ARG A 186 -4.38 -13.52 -1.46
N GLU A 187 -4.80 -14.30 -2.45
CA GLU A 187 -5.11 -15.73 -2.29
C GLU A 187 -3.90 -16.47 -1.72
N LYS A 188 -2.72 -16.26 -2.29
CA LYS A 188 -1.47 -16.83 -1.76
C LYS A 188 -1.17 -16.39 -0.32
N TYR A 189 -1.52 -15.16 0.05
CA TYR A 189 -1.31 -14.69 1.43
C TYR A 189 -2.23 -15.40 2.42
N ASP A 190 -3.47 -15.68 2.00
CA ASP A 190 -4.46 -16.48 2.76
C ASP A 190 -4.02 -17.94 2.86
N ASP A 191 -3.59 -18.57 1.75
CA ASP A 191 -3.08 -19.95 1.72
C ASP A 191 -1.89 -20.20 2.68
N GLU A 192 -1.11 -19.16 2.96
CA GLU A 192 0.02 -19.22 3.90
C GLU A 192 -0.39 -19.08 5.37
N GLY A 193 -1.69 -18.95 5.67
CA GLY A 193 -2.23 -18.81 7.02
C GLY A 193 -1.89 -17.45 7.66
N LEU A 194 -1.64 -16.42 6.84
CA LEU A 194 -1.22 -15.10 7.31
C LEU A 194 -2.40 -14.14 7.50
N LEU A 195 -3.56 -14.46 6.93
CA LEU A 195 -4.77 -13.66 7.10
C LEU A 195 -5.36 -13.87 8.50
N GLU A 196 -5.38 -15.11 8.98
CA GLU A 196 -5.77 -15.47 10.35
C GLU A 196 -4.89 -14.75 11.37
N LYS A 197 -3.60 -14.57 11.05
CA LYS A 197 -2.70 -13.78 11.89
C LYS A 197 -3.11 -12.31 11.94
N ILE A 198 -3.66 -11.73 10.87
CA ILE A 198 -4.20 -10.36 10.94
C ILE A 198 -5.46 -10.35 11.82
N GLU A 199 -6.32 -11.36 11.70
CA GLU A 199 -7.52 -11.51 12.53
C GLU A 199 -7.19 -11.64 14.02
N GLU A 200 -6.10 -12.32 14.40
CA GLU A 200 -5.60 -12.40 15.78
C GLU A 200 -5.37 -11.01 16.44
N LEU A 201 -5.24 -9.93 15.67
CA LEU A 201 -5.15 -8.58 16.24
C LEU A 201 -6.43 -8.17 16.96
N LYS A 202 -7.60 -8.68 16.53
CA LYS A 202 -8.88 -8.46 17.22
C LYS A 202 -8.87 -9.05 18.62
N GLU A 203 -8.30 -10.24 18.77
CA GLU A 203 -8.21 -10.93 20.07
C GLU A 203 -7.14 -10.33 20.98
N ALA A 204 -6.15 -9.63 20.40
CA ALA A 204 -5.08 -9.03 21.16
C ALA A 204 -5.50 -7.74 21.87
N SER A 205 -6.46 -6.98 21.32
CA SER A 205 -6.94 -5.70 21.88
C SER A 205 -8.27 -5.85 22.58
N ASP A 206 -8.43 -5.18 23.72
CA ASP A 206 -9.70 -5.16 24.46
C ASP A 206 -10.80 -4.40 23.71
N ASP A 207 -10.43 -3.32 22.99
CA ASP A 207 -11.30 -2.48 22.17
C ASP A 207 -10.67 -2.23 20.80
N TRP A 208 -10.59 -3.29 19.99
CA TRP A 208 -9.94 -3.23 18.68
C TRP A 208 -10.63 -2.26 17.71
N GLU A 209 -11.94 -1.99 17.88
CA GLU A 209 -12.69 -1.03 17.05
C GLU A 209 -12.21 0.40 17.29
N ALA A 210 -11.95 0.77 18.55
CA ALA A 210 -11.38 2.07 18.89
C ALA A 210 -9.88 2.15 18.57
N ASP A 211 -9.12 1.10 18.88
CA ASP A 211 -7.66 1.09 18.75
C ASP A 211 -7.19 0.95 17.30
N MET A 212 -7.92 0.18 16.48
CA MET A 212 -7.56 -0.19 15.11
C MET A 212 -8.79 -0.11 14.17
N PRO A 213 -9.38 1.09 13.97
CA PRO A 213 -10.62 1.24 13.21
C PRO A 213 -10.51 0.77 11.75
N ASP A 214 -9.33 0.86 11.15
CA ASP A 214 -9.07 0.43 9.77
C ASP A 214 -8.79 -1.09 9.64
N LEU A 215 -8.92 -1.89 10.72
CA LEU A 215 -8.68 -3.33 10.68
C LEU A 215 -9.74 -4.07 9.86
N GLU A 216 -11.00 -3.65 9.90
CA GLU A 216 -12.04 -4.20 9.02
C GLU A 216 -11.77 -3.87 7.56
N ASP A 217 -11.39 -2.63 7.26
CA ASP A 217 -10.98 -2.22 5.93
C ASP A 217 -9.80 -3.05 5.40
N LEU A 218 -8.86 -3.40 6.29
CA LEU A 218 -7.73 -4.26 5.95
C LEU A 218 -8.22 -5.68 5.58
N LEU A 219 -9.09 -6.28 6.39
CA LEU A 219 -9.63 -7.62 6.16
C LEU A 219 -10.51 -7.66 4.89
N ALA A 220 -11.29 -6.61 4.64
CA ALA A 220 -12.11 -6.47 3.45
C ALA A 220 -11.29 -6.47 2.15
N ILE A 221 -10.03 -6.00 2.17
CA ILE A 221 -9.13 -6.09 1.00
C ILE A 221 -8.87 -7.55 0.60
N PHE A 222 -8.87 -8.46 1.57
CA PHE A 222 -8.70 -9.90 1.36
C PHE A 222 -10.03 -10.65 1.17
N GLY A 223 -11.18 -9.94 1.24
CA GLY A 223 -12.51 -10.54 1.03
C GLY A 223 -13.13 -11.15 2.28
N ARG A 224 -12.69 -10.73 3.47
CA ARG A 224 -13.27 -11.08 4.77
C ARG A 224 -14.15 -9.96 5.30
#